data_AF-A9L6Q9-F1
#
_entry.id   AF-A9L6Q9-F1
#
_cell.length_a   1.000
_cell.length_b   1.000
_cell.length_c   1.000
_cell.angle_alpha   90.00
_cell.angle_beta   90.00
_cell.angle_gamma   90.00
#
_symmetry.space_group_name_H-M   'P 1'
#
loop_
_entity.id
_entity.type
_entity.pdbx_description
1 polymer ?
#
loop_
_entity_poly.entity_id
_entity_poly.type
_entity_poly.pdbx_seq_one_letter_code
_entity_poly.pdbx_strand_id
1 'polypeptide(L)'
;MDNPRTKIVIDESDDDISLFKVLAATSSKAQPLTERQLKEVEAQSETLGFTRREKRKRSPYVIQKNIKIRVGMDELLSELGEAVGSKSDQETFDIAITKLVESIGSVRLSSMLNEISKR
;
A
#
# COMPACT_ATOMS: atom_id res chain seq x y z
N MET A 1 3.50 -25.15 -36.02
CA MET A 1 3.02 -24.20 -34.99
C MET A 1 3.08 -22.83 -35.60
N ASP A 2 2.12 -22.54 -36.50
CA ASP A 2 2.06 -21.25 -37.17
C ASP A 2 1.11 -20.38 -36.36
N ASN A 3 1.69 -19.39 -35.68
CA ASN A 3 0.93 -18.31 -35.09
C ASN A 3 0.74 -17.26 -36.19
N PRO A 4 -0.43 -17.16 -36.86
CA PRO A 4 -0.65 -16.07 -37.76
C PRO A 4 -0.82 -14.82 -36.90
N ARG A 5 0.29 -14.11 -36.67
CA ARG A 5 0.22 -12.70 -36.34
C ARG A 5 -0.60 -12.05 -37.45
N THR A 6 -1.86 -11.77 -37.18
CA THR A 6 -2.70 -10.93 -38.04
C THR A 6 -2.05 -9.56 -38.07
N LYS A 7 -1.19 -9.34 -39.07
CA LYS A 7 -0.75 -8.00 -39.44
C LYS A 7 -2.03 -7.21 -39.72
N ILE A 8 -2.19 -6.10 -39.04
CA ILE A 8 -3.19 -5.09 -39.42
C ILE A 8 -2.67 -4.52 -40.74
N VAL A 9 -3.20 -5.02 -41.85
CA VAL A 9 -3.00 -4.47 -43.19
C VAL A 9 -4.01 -3.34 -43.30
N ILE A 10 -3.52 -2.11 -43.34
CA ILE A 10 -4.34 -0.95 -43.67
C ILE A 10 -4.34 -0.90 -45.21
N ASP A 11 -5.41 -1.42 -45.80
CA ASP A 11 -5.64 -1.33 -47.24
C ASP A 11 -6.07 0.12 -47.55
N GLU A 12 -5.40 0.79 -48.49
CA GLU A 12 -5.65 2.20 -48.84
C GLU A 12 -6.90 2.39 -49.74
N SER A 13 -7.71 1.35 -49.92
CA SER A 13 -8.95 1.40 -50.67
C SER A 13 -10.15 1.00 -49.80
N ASP A 14 -10.95 2.00 -49.45
CA ASP A 14 -12.36 1.93 -49.02
C ASP A 14 -12.75 0.85 -48.01
N ASP A 15 -12.58 1.19 -46.73
CA ASP A 15 -13.74 1.35 -45.85
C ASP A 15 -13.28 2.18 -44.64
N ASP A 16 -13.87 3.36 -44.48
CA ASP A 16 -13.62 4.25 -43.35
C ASP A 16 -13.65 3.47 -42.02
N ILE A 17 -12.48 3.27 -41.41
CA ILE A 17 -12.40 2.94 -39.98
C ILE A 17 -12.83 4.21 -39.26
N SER A 18 -14.15 4.41 -39.21
CA SER A 18 -14.76 5.55 -38.58
C SER A 18 -14.38 5.54 -37.10
N LEU A 19 -13.73 6.62 -36.65
CA LEU A 19 -13.39 6.83 -35.24
C LEU A 19 -14.63 6.64 -34.35
N PHE A 20 -15.82 6.96 -34.89
CA PHE A 20 -17.12 6.73 -34.24
C PHE A 20 -17.44 5.24 -34.03
N LYS A 21 -17.12 4.34 -34.97
CA LYS A 21 -17.29 2.88 -34.77
C LYS A 21 -16.39 2.35 -33.66
N VAL A 22 -15.13 2.82 -33.62
CA VAL A 22 -14.16 2.43 -32.58
C VAL A 22 -14.58 2.96 -31.21
N LEU A 23 -14.98 4.24 -31.13
CA LEU A 23 -15.47 4.87 -29.90
C LEU A 23 -16.77 4.24 -29.40
N ALA A 24 -17.70 3.90 -30.30
CA ALA A 24 -18.95 3.21 -29.96
C ALA A 24 -18.69 1.80 -29.39
N ALA A 25 -17.69 1.06 -29.91
CA ALA A 25 -17.30 -0.24 -29.37
C ALA A 25 -16.69 -0.13 -27.95
N THR A 26 -15.94 0.95 -27.68
CA THR A 26 -15.33 1.21 -26.36
C THR A 26 -16.30 1.80 -25.32
N SER A 27 -17.48 2.24 -25.73
CA SER A 27 -18.48 2.89 -24.86
C SER A 27 -19.30 1.91 -24.03
N SER A 28 -19.23 0.60 -24.29
CA SER A 28 -19.89 -0.37 -23.45
C SER A 28 -19.08 -0.57 -22.16
N LYS A 29 -19.67 -0.21 -21.01
CA LYS A 29 -19.13 -0.65 -19.71
C LYS A 29 -19.11 -2.17 -19.76
N ALA A 30 -17.92 -2.76 -19.90
CA ALA A 30 -17.74 -4.20 -19.89
C ALA A 30 -18.48 -4.75 -18.66
N GLN A 31 -19.35 -5.74 -18.87
CA GLN A 31 -20.05 -6.37 -17.76
C GLN A 31 -19.00 -6.94 -16.79
N PRO A 32 -19.18 -6.77 -15.47
CA PRO A 32 -18.27 -7.34 -14.51
C PRO A 32 -18.19 -8.84 -14.76
N LEU A 33 -16.96 -9.36 -14.82
CA LEU A 33 -16.70 -10.79 -15.02
C LEU A 33 -17.45 -11.60 -13.95
N THR A 34 -18.02 -12.72 -14.36
CA THR A 34 -18.62 -13.67 -13.41
C THR A 34 -17.55 -14.26 -12.50
N GLU A 35 -17.92 -14.71 -11.30
CA GLU A 35 -16.97 -15.26 -10.31
C GLU A 35 -16.11 -16.40 -10.87
N ARG A 36 -16.66 -17.22 -11.77
CA ARG A 36 -15.92 -18.30 -12.45
C ARG A 36 -14.84 -17.76 -13.39
N GLN A 37 -15.17 -16.76 -14.19
CA GLN A 37 -14.21 -16.11 -15.10
C GLN A 37 -13.13 -15.37 -14.30
N LEU A 38 -13.48 -14.77 -13.17
CA LEU A 38 -12.54 -14.09 -12.29
C LEU A 38 -11.50 -15.07 -11.73
N LYS A 39 -11.94 -16.28 -11.34
CA LYS A 39 -11.06 -17.35 -10.84
C LYS A 39 -10.14 -17.92 -11.92
N GLU A 40 -10.62 -18.06 -13.15
CA GLU A 40 -9.79 -18.50 -14.29
C GLU A 40 -8.73 -17.45 -14.63
N VAL A 41 -9.09 -16.17 -14.61
CA VAL A 41 -8.16 -15.06 -14.82
C VAL A 41 -7.14 -14.99 -13.69
N GLU A 42 -7.53 -15.20 -12.43
CA GLU A 42 -6.60 -15.28 -11.30
C GLU A 42 -5.61 -16.45 -11.48
N ALA A 43 -6.08 -17.64 -11.84
CA ALA A 43 -5.22 -18.81 -12.08
C ALA A 43 -4.24 -18.59 -13.24
N GLN A 44 -4.68 -17.96 -14.34
CA GLN A 44 -3.81 -17.62 -15.47
C GLN A 44 -2.86 -16.45 -15.14
N SER A 45 -3.27 -15.53 -14.27
CA SER A 45 -2.40 -14.43 -13.82
C SER A 45 -1.28 -14.94 -12.92
N GLU A 46 -1.57 -15.91 -12.04
CA GLU A 46 -0.59 -16.58 -11.20
C GLU A 46 0.47 -17.32 -12.02
N THR A 47 0.09 -18.04 -13.08
CA THR A 47 1.05 -18.73 -13.97
C THR A 47 1.95 -17.76 -14.73
N LEU A 48 1.48 -16.53 -14.99
CA LEU A 48 2.23 -15.44 -15.62
C LEU A 48 3.04 -14.61 -14.60
N GLY A 49 3.03 -14.97 -13.32
CA GLY A 49 3.75 -14.27 -12.26
C GLY A 49 3.08 -12.99 -11.75
N PHE A 50 1.85 -12.71 -12.20
CA PHE A 50 1.03 -11.62 -11.68
C PHE A 50 0.23 -12.09 -10.47
N THR A 51 0.92 -12.35 -9.36
CA THR A 51 0.26 -12.64 -8.09
C THR A 51 -0.45 -11.39 -7.57
N ARG A 52 -1.70 -11.55 -7.14
CA ARG A 52 -2.48 -10.47 -6.51
C ARG A 52 -1.68 -9.93 -5.32
N ARG A 53 -1.49 -8.60 -5.27
CA ARG A 53 -0.83 -7.96 -4.11
C ARG A 53 -1.68 -8.24 -2.87
N GLU A 54 -1.23 -9.15 -2.02
CA GLU A 54 -1.81 -9.31 -0.69
C GLU A 54 -1.79 -7.95 0.01
N LYS A 55 -2.89 -7.62 0.68
CA LYS A 55 -2.98 -6.39 1.46
C LYS A 55 -2.00 -6.49 2.62
N ARG A 56 -0.78 -5.95 2.44
CA ARG A 56 0.19 -5.82 3.52
C ARG A 56 -0.48 -5.10 4.70
N LYS A 57 -0.34 -5.64 5.91
CA LYS A 57 -0.79 -4.98 7.14
C LYS A 57 -0.17 -3.59 7.17
N ARG A 58 -1.01 -2.55 7.19
CA ARG A 58 -0.53 -1.17 7.29
C ARG A 58 0.08 -0.97 8.68
N SER A 59 1.19 -0.24 8.74
CA SER A 59 1.76 0.18 10.03
C SER A 59 0.77 1.05 10.80
N PRO A 60 0.77 0.99 12.14
CA PRO A 60 -0.05 1.89 12.97
C PRO A 60 0.47 3.34 12.90
N TYR A 61 1.72 3.54 12.48
CA TYR A 61 2.37 4.83 12.29
C TYR A 61 1.96 5.47 10.98
N VAL A 62 1.05 6.44 11.04
CA VAL A 62 0.46 7.11 9.86
C VAL A 62 0.90 8.57 9.72
N ILE A 63 1.23 9.25 10.82
CA ILE A 63 1.54 10.69 10.83
C ILE A 63 3.00 10.89 11.26
N GLN A 64 3.80 11.51 10.40
CA GLN A 64 5.18 11.87 10.69
C GLN A 64 5.26 13.26 11.33
N LYS A 65 5.97 13.37 12.46
CA LYS A 65 6.35 14.65 13.08
C LYS A 65 7.84 14.87 12.84
N ASN A 66 8.19 15.89 12.06
CA ASN A 66 9.58 16.26 11.82
C ASN A 66 10.11 17.08 13.01
N ILE A 67 10.77 16.39 13.96
CA ILE A 67 11.29 16.99 15.19
C ILE A 67 12.80 17.23 15.03
N LYS A 68 13.29 18.39 15.50
CA LYS A 68 14.73 18.67 15.59
C LYS A 68 15.27 18.07 16.89
N ILE A 69 16.36 17.32 16.80
CA ILE A 69 17.05 16.71 17.94
C ILE A 69 18.45 17.30 18.12
N ARG A 70 19.04 17.12 19.30
CA ARG A 70 20.42 17.52 19.58
C ARG A 70 21.39 16.58 18.84
N VAL A 71 22.56 17.10 18.46
CA VAL A 71 23.66 16.29 17.92
C VAL A 71 23.99 15.11 18.84
N GLY A 72 24.10 13.90 18.30
CA GLY A 72 24.38 12.65 19.02
C GLY A 72 23.15 11.98 19.66
N MET A 73 21.97 12.59 19.60
CA MET A 73 20.75 11.95 20.11
C MET A 73 20.20 10.86 19.19
N ASP A 74 20.58 10.90 17.92
CA ASP A 74 20.29 9.86 16.93
C ASP A 74 21.01 8.54 17.28
N GLU A 75 22.30 8.63 17.60
CA GLU A 75 23.09 7.47 18.04
C GLU A 75 22.51 6.88 19.35
N LEU A 76 22.23 7.74 20.33
CA LEU A 76 21.62 7.31 21.59
C LEU A 76 20.24 6.67 21.38
N LEU A 77 19.42 7.20 20.46
CA LEU A 77 18.11 6.62 20.16
C LEU A 77 18.25 5.21 19.57
N SER A 78 19.24 4.99 18.70
CA SER A 78 19.53 3.69 18.12
C SER A 78 19.95 2.69 19.22
N GLU A 79 20.90 3.07 20.09
CA GLU A 79 21.33 2.21 21.20
C GLU A 79 20.19 1.91 22.19
N LEU A 80 19.34 2.91 22.46
CA LEU A 80 18.17 2.74 23.33
C LEU A 80 17.17 1.75 22.71
N GLY A 81 16.95 1.84 21.40
CA GLY A 81 16.07 0.92 20.67
C GLY A 81 16.54 -0.53 20.81
N GLU A 82 17.84 -0.78 20.62
CA GLU A 82 18.44 -2.10 20.82
C GLU A 82 18.29 -2.59 22.27
N ALA A 83 18.58 -1.73 23.25
CA ALA A 83 18.51 -2.09 24.67
C ALA A 83 17.08 -2.45 25.14
N VAL A 84 16.08 -1.78 24.58
CA VAL A 84 14.66 -1.99 24.92
C VAL A 84 14.02 -3.09 24.04
N GLY A 85 14.71 -3.53 22.99
CA GLY A 85 14.20 -4.54 22.04
C GLY A 85 13.14 -3.99 21.09
N SER A 86 13.15 -2.69 20.81
CA SER A 86 12.27 -2.09 19.82
C SER A 86 12.71 -2.47 18.40
N LYS A 87 11.77 -2.46 17.46
CA LYS A 87 12.03 -2.79 16.05
C LYS A 87 12.21 -1.54 15.18
N SER A 88 11.98 -0.35 15.75
CA SER A 88 12.04 0.93 15.05
C SER A 88 12.18 2.11 16.00
N ASP A 89 12.70 3.22 15.51
CA ASP A 89 12.74 4.50 16.23
C ASP A 89 11.34 4.95 16.67
N GLN A 90 10.32 4.69 15.86
CA GLN A 90 8.92 5.04 16.15
C GLN A 90 8.41 4.30 17.39
N GLU A 91 8.66 2.99 17.46
CA GLU A 91 8.33 2.18 18.63
C GLU A 91 9.13 2.60 19.86
N THR A 92 10.41 2.95 19.66
CA THR A 92 11.27 3.49 20.73
C THR A 92 10.70 4.79 21.31
N PHE A 93 10.22 5.69 20.44
CA PHE A 93 9.55 6.92 20.88
C PHE A 93 8.25 6.66 21.63
N ASP A 94 7.41 5.72 21.17
CA ASP A 94 6.16 5.36 21.88
C ASP A 94 6.46 4.84 23.29
N ILE A 95 7.47 3.98 23.44
CA ILE A 95 7.90 3.46 24.73
C ILE A 95 8.44 4.59 25.61
N ALA A 96 9.27 5.47 25.05
CA ALA A 96 9.83 6.61 25.77
C ALA A 96 8.73 7.56 26.29
N ILE A 97 7.74 7.87 25.45
CA ILE A 97 6.59 8.71 25.84
C ILE A 97 5.79 8.01 26.95
N THR A 98 5.52 6.71 26.81
CA THR A 98 4.81 5.93 27.83
C THR A 98 5.52 6.00 29.18
N LYS A 99 6.83 5.75 29.19
CA LYS A 99 7.66 5.81 30.41
C LYS A 99 7.73 7.22 30.99
N LEU A 100 7.79 8.24 30.15
CA LEU A 100 7.76 9.63 30.61
C LEU A 100 6.41 9.96 31.27
N VAL A 101 5.29 9.56 30.68
CA VAL A 101 3.95 9.76 31.26
C VAL A 101 3.80 9.04 32.60
N GLU A 102 4.26 7.80 32.69
CA GLU A 102 4.32 7.03 33.94
C GLU A 102 5.12 7.78 35.02
N SER A 103 6.30 8.30 34.66
CA SER A 103 7.18 9.02 35.59
C SER A 103 6.59 10.34 36.10
N ILE A 104 5.82 11.04 35.27
CA ILE A 104 5.17 12.31 35.63
C ILE A 104 3.98 12.07 36.56
N GLY A 105 3.35 10.88 36.50
CA GLY A 105 2.17 10.55 37.32
C GLY A 105 0.92 11.39 36.98
N SER A 106 0.88 12.01 35.80
CA SER A 106 -0.26 12.86 35.40
C SER A 106 -1.45 12.01 34.94
N VAL A 107 -2.53 12.03 35.72
CA VAL A 107 -3.79 11.34 35.40
C VAL A 107 -4.31 11.74 34.01
N ARG A 108 -4.19 13.01 33.64
CA ARG A 108 -4.63 13.52 32.34
C ARG A 108 -3.84 12.88 31.19
N LEU A 109 -2.51 12.87 31.28
CA LEU A 109 -1.66 12.33 30.21
C LEU A 109 -1.82 10.82 30.08
N SER A 110 -1.96 10.11 31.21
CA SER A 110 -2.24 8.67 31.20
C SER A 110 -3.60 8.35 30.56
N SER A 111 -4.63 9.15 30.83
CA SER A 111 -5.94 9.00 30.17
C SER A 111 -5.84 9.22 28.66
N MET A 112 -5.12 10.25 28.22
CA MET A 112 -4.90 10.52 26.80
C MET A 112 -4.16 9.38 26.10
N LEU A 113 -3.12 8.83 26.73
CA LEU A 113 -2.36 7.70 26.19
C LEU A 113 -3.25 6.44 26.05
N ASN A 114 -4.06 6.14 27.07
CA ASN A 114 -4.98 5.00 27.05
C ASN A 114 -6.06 5.11 25.96
N GLU A 115 -6.51 6.32 25.63
CA GLU A 115 -7.47 6.54 24.54
C GLU A 115 -6.83 6.33 23.16
N ILE A 116 -5.56 6.70 22.99
CA ILE A 116 -4.82 6.50 21.73
C ILE A 116 -4.63 5.00 21.48
N SER A 117 -4.24 4.22 22.50
CA SER A 117 -3.98 2.78 22.37
C SER A 117 -5.23 1.93 22.07
N LYS A 118 -6.45 2.49 22.15
CA LYS A 118 -7.71 1.80 21.83
C LYS A 118 -8.15 1.98 20.38
N ARG A 119 -7.50 2.85 19.61
CA ARG A 119 -7.84 3.14 18.21
C ARG A 119 -7.12 2.19 17.26
#